data_AF-Q9YFG3-F1
#
_entry.id   AF-Q9YFG3-F1
#
_cell.length_a   1.000
_cell.length_b   1.000
_cell.length_c   1.000
_cell.angle_alpha   90.00
_cell.angle_beta   90.00
_cell.angle_gamma   90.00
#
_symmetry.space_group_name_H-M   'P 1'
#
loop_
_entity.id
_entity.type
_entity.pdbx_description
1 polymer ?
#
loop_
_entity_poly.entity_id
_entity_poly.type
_entity_poly.pdbx_seq_one_letter_code
_entity_poly.pdbx_strand_id
1 'polypeptide(L)' 'MSKVIRVRYEKGVLKPLEPVNLEDGEEVDIIIRENLAELARRIRRRLSQEREEPSEILSRERSRLA' A
#
# COMPACT_ATOMS: atom_id res chain seq x y z
N MET A 1 -14.85 -15.84 1.32
CA MET A 1 -14.60 -15.01 2.52
C MET A 1 -13.24 -14.38 2.37
N SER A 2 -13.06 -13.09 2.66
CA SER A 2 -11.74 -12.48 2.69
C SER A 2 -11.10 -12.67 4.07
N LYS A 3 -9.87 -13.18 4.12
CA LYS A 3 -9.06 -13.26 5.35
C LYS A 3 -7.97 -12.21 5.27
N VAL A 4 -7.79 -11.41 6.31
CA VAL A 4 -6.67 -10.47 6.39
C VAL A 4 -5.47 -11.21 6.96
N ILE A 5 -4.42 -11.38 6.15
CA ILE A 5 -3.15 -11.97 6.57
C ILE A 5 -2.20 -10.83 6.91
N ARG A 6 -1.75 -10.77 8.17
CA ARG A 6 -0.72 -9.82 8.57
C ARG A 6 0.64 -10.38 8.18
N VAL A 7 1.42 -9.59 7.46
CA VAL A 7 2.74 -9.98 6.97
C VAL A 7 3.81 -8.97 7.39
N ARG A 8 5.06 -9.42 7.44
CA ARG A 8 6.25 -8.60 7.55
C ARG A 8 7.10 -8.80 6.30
N TYR A 9 7.50 -7.70 5.68
CA TYR A 9 8.44 -7.74 4.57
C TYR A 9 9.88 -7.77 5.09
N GLU A 10 10.64 -8.79 4.72
CA GLU A 10 12.05 -8.91 5.05
C GLU A 10 12.85 -9.48 3.87
N LYS A 11 13.90 -8.77 3.44
CA LYS A 11 14.85 -9.23 2.42
C LYS A 11 14.19 -9.74 1.12
N GLY A 12 13.11 -9.09 0.66
CA GLY A 12 12.42 -9.50 -0.58
C GLY A 12 11.24 -10.44 -0.38
N VAL A 13 10.95 -10.90 0.84
CA VAL A 13 9.93 -11.93 1.11
C VAL A 13 8.84 -11.39 2.04
N LEU A 14 7.58 -11.67 1.73
CA LEU A 14 6.44 -11.43 2.61
C LEU A 14 6.27 -12.61 3.56
N LYS A 15 6.60 -12.40 4.83
CA LYS A 15 6.51 -13.42 5.88
C LYS A 15 5.23 -13.23 6.69
N PRO A 16 4.31 -14.20 6.71
CA PRO A 16 3.15 -14.13 7.60
C PRO A 16 3.57 -14.01 9.07
N LEU A 17 2.83 -13.21 9.84
CA LEU A 17 2.99 -13.14 11.29
C LEU A 17 2.28 -14.29 12.02
N GLU A 18 1.41 -15.01 11.30
CA GLU A 18 0.62 -16.15 11.78
C GLU A 18 0.59 -17.23 10.68
N PRO A 19 0.41 -18.52 11.01
CA PRO A 19 0.28 -19.58 10.02
C PRO A 19 -0.86 -19.31 9.03
N VAL A 20 -0.60 -19.63 7.77
CA VAL A 20 -1.53 -19.46 6.66
C VAL A 20 -1.83 -20.83 6.08
N ASN A 21 -3.10 -21.08 5.75
CA ASN A 21 -3.56 -22.31 5.13
C ASN A 21 -3.82 -22.04 3.64
N LEU A 22 -2.76 -22.01 2.85
CA LEU A 22 -2.77 -21.92 1.39
C LEU A 22 -2.12 -23.19 0.82
N GLU A 23 -2.50 -23.56 -0.40
CA GLU A 23 -1.89 -24.65 -1.15
C GLU A 23 -0.65 -24.19 -1.94
N ASP A 24 0.25 -25.11 -2.25
CA ASP A 24 1.44 -24.80 -3.06
C ASP A 24 1.03 -24.34 -4.46
N GLY A 25 1.39 -23.10 -4.81
CA GLY A 25 1.04 -22.47 -6.08
C GLY A 25 -0.29 -21.69 -6.06
N GLU A 26 -0.95 -21.57 -4.91
CA GLU A 26 -2.16 -20.75 -4.78
C GLU A 26 -1.85 -19.25 -4.96
N GLU A 27 -2.55 -18.60 -5.89
CA GLU A 27 -2.42 -17.16 -6.16
C GLU A 27 -3.35 -16.35 -5.24
N VAL A 28 -2.84 -15.24 -4.68
CA VAL A 28 -3.60 -14.36 -3.80
C VAL A 28 -3.36 -12.89 -4.13
N ASP A 29 -4.41 -12.07 -3.99
CA ASP A 29 -4.29 -10.61 -4.09
C ASP A 29 -3.73 -10.01 -2.79
N ILE A 30 -2.72 -9.16 -2.92
CA ILE A 30 -2.10 -8.45 -1.80
C ILE A 30 -2.63 -7.02 -1.73
N ILE A 31 -3.28 -6.66 -0.63
CA ILE A 31 -3.73 -5.29 -0.38
C ILE A 31 -2.75 -4.60 0.58
N ILE A 32 -1.96 -3.66 0.05
CA ILE A 32 -1.11 -2.79 0.87
C ILE A 32 -1.96 -1.63 1.36
N ARG A 33 -2.28 -1.63 2.67
CA ARG A 33 -2.99 -0.52 3.30
C ARG A 33 -1.97 0.54 3.72
N GLU A 34 -1.86 1.60 2.94
CA GLU A 34 -1.15 2.80 3.36
C GLU A 34 -1.99 3.53 4.41
N ASN A 35 -1.37 3.96 5.50
CA ASN A 35 -2.10 4.79 6.46
C ASN A 35 -2.26 6.22 5.89
N LEU A 36 -3.35 6.89 6.26
CA LEU A 36 -3.63 8.25 5.76
C LEU A 36 -2.49 9.23 6.11
N ALA A 37 -1.78 9.00 7.21
CA ALA A 37 -0.64 9.81 7.61
C ALA A 37 0.57 9.65 6.65
N GLU A 38 0.82 8.45 6.12
CA GLU A 38 1.85 8.16 5.12
C GLU A 38 1.50 8.76 3.78
N LEU A 39 0.24 8.63 3.36
CA LEU A 39 -0.28 9.32 2.18
C LEU A 39 -0.09 10.84 2.32
N ALA A 40 -0.50 11.41 3.45
CA ALA A 40 -0.33 12.84 3.74
C ALA A 40 1.15 13.27 3.74
N ARG A 41 2.04 12.46 4.33
CA ARG A 41 3.50 12.69 4.29
C ARG A 41 4.04 12.66 2.86
N ARG A 42 3.60 11.70 2.04
CA ARG A 42 4.01 11.59 0.63
C ARG A 42 3.54 12.79 -0.18
N ILE A 43 2.28 13.21 -0.02
CA ILE A 43 1.71 14.40 -0.66
C ILE A 43 2.50 15.64 -0.24
N ARG A 44 2.74 15.85 1.06
CA ARG A 44 3.52 16.98 1.56
C ARG A 44 4.95 17.01 1.00
N ARG A 45 5.57 15.84 0.84
CA ARG A 45 6.90 15.73 0.22
C ARG A 45 6.87 16.16 -1.25
N ARG A 46 5.90 15.70 -2.04
CA ARG A 46 5.75 16.12 -3.44
C ARG A 46 5.44 17.61 -3.58
N LEU A 47 4.54 18.15 -2.75
CA LEU A 47 4.28 19.60 -2.70
C LEU A 47 5.55 20.42 -2.47
N SER A 48 6.45 19.90 -1.61
CA SER A 48 7.70 20.58 -1.30
C SER A 48 8.76 20.43 -2.41
N GLN A 49 8.70 19.37 -3.22
CA GLN A 49 9.73 19.03 -4.22
C GLN A 49 9.35 19.42 -5.65
N GLU A 50 8.07 19.35 -6.02
CA GLU A 50 7.66 19.31 -7.43
C GLU A 50 6.91 20.57 -7.90
N ARG A 51 6.67 21.57 -7.02
CA ARG A 51 5.83 22.75 -7.33
C ARG A 51 4.48 22.38 -7.99
N GLU A 52 4.00 21.17 -7.79
CA GLU A 52 2.68 20.74 -8.26
C GLU A 52 1.61 21.36 -7.38
N GLU A 53 0.51 21.79 -7.99
CA GLU A 53 -0.66 22.29 -7.27
C GLU A 53 -1.27 21.14 -6.43
N PRO A 54 -1.69 21.39 -5.17
CA PRO A 54 -2.26 20.34 -4.31
C PRO A 54 -3.43 19.57 -4.95
N SER A 55 -4.23 20.24 -5.77
CA SER A 55 -5.36 19.64 -6.49
C SER A 55 -4.92 18.60 -7.52
N GLU A 56 -3.81 18.81 -8.21
CA GLU A 56 -3.26 17.87 -9.20
C GLU A 56 -2.76 16.61 -8.49
N ILE A 57 -2.03 16.79 -7.37
CA ILE A 57 -1.54 15.67 -6.57
C ILE A 57 -2.70 14.82 -6.06
N LEU A 58 -3.72 15.46 -5.49
CA LEU A 58 -4.89 14.76 -4.95
C LEU A 58 -5.69 14.04 -6.05
N SER A 59 -5.82 14.65 -7.22
CA SER A 59 -6.50 14.03 -8.36
C SER A 59 -5.76 12.78 -8.84
N ARG A 60 -4.43 12.82 -8.95
CA ARG A 60 -3.60 11.67 -9.32
C ARG A 60 -3.67 10.55 -8.29
N GLU A 61 -3.59 10.89 -6.99
CA GLU A 61 -3.67 9.88 -5.92
C GLU A 61 -5.06 9.24 -5.88
N ARG A 62 -6.14 10.01 -6.11
CA ARG A 62 -7.51 9.47 -6.19
C ARG A 62 -7.66 8.49 -7.35
N SER A 63 -7.17 8.82 -8.55
CA SER A 63 -7.24 7.94 -9.72
C SER A 63 -6.42 6.66 -9.58
N ARG A 64 -5.42 6.63 -8.68
CA ARG A 64 -4.60 5.43 -8.40
C ARG A 64 -5.30 4.46 -7.44
N LEU A 65 -6.21 4.95 -6.61
CA LEU A 65 -6.90 4.18 -5.56
C LEU A 65 -8.29 3.67 -5.98
N ALA A 66 -8.78 4.07 -7.15
CA ALA A 66 -10.05 3.64 -7.74
C ALA A 66 -9.80 2.59 -8.82
#